data_AF-A0A848HW54-F1
#
_entry.id   AF-A0A848HW54-F1
#
_cell.length_a   1.000
_cell.length_b   1.000
_cell.length_c   1.000
_cell.angle_alpha   90.00
_cell.angle_beta   90.00
_cell.angle_gamma   90.00
#
_symmetry.space_group_name_H-M   'P 1'
#
loop_
_entity.id
_entity.type
_entity.pdbx_description
1 polymer ?
#
loop_
_entity_poly.entity_id
_entity_poly.type
_entity_poly.pdbx_seq_one_letter_code
_entity_poly.pdbx_strand_id
1 'polypeptide(L)'
;MTCQFPPLPAPAQQIRADGWSPARQRHFLETLAATGIIRTACDAAQISPRSAYALRIRRDGAAFRLGWDAAILIARARLADDLLARALTGNEEVIRKDAEANEITRHRHDNRLAMSMLARLDRMADNPPDGSDAALARVVAQDFAAYLDLICPDEAAAPSGAEPQPRETDEAEPLDSAMPDTPAIEQAATALSPGASAALFVAARMALSERGKADPLDERCELRPISAASPVERATLPPEEAAARLRGIWWDEYRESWRTDYPAPPGFDGNESDDIYDIDAYERDLSPQEEETLAAWDAQQRRPYEDAATRARDVFFGFAALEDAG
;
A
#
# COMPACT_ATOMS: atom_id res chain seq x y z
N MET A 1 45.05 -57.25 18.96
CA MET A 1 45.54 -55.91 19.35
C MET A 1 44.84 -54.89 18.47
N THR A 2 43.74 -54.32 18.94
CA THR A 2 43.00 -53.26 18.27
C THR A 2 43.61 -51.92 18.67
N CYS A 3 44.30 -51.26 17.74
CA CYS A 3 44.80 -49.90 17.94
C CYS A 3 43.62 -48.93 17.87
N GLN A 4 43.23 -48.38 19.02
CA GLN A 4 42.27 -47.30 19.13
C GLN A 4 43.01 -45.98 18.88
N PHE A 5 42.74 -45.34 17.75
CA PHE A 5 43.26 -44.01 17.45
C PHE A 5 42.55 -42.97 18.33
N PRO A 6 43.28 -42.04 18.98
CA PRO A 6 42.62 -40.95 19.72
C PRO A 6 41.85 -40.06 18.73
N PRO A 7 40.65 -39.58 19.07
CA PRO A 7 39.93 -38.64 18.21
C PRO A 7 40.78 -37.39 18.01
N LEU A 8 40.93 -36.98 16.74
CA LEU A 8 41.60 -35.74 16.40
C LEU A 8 40.92 -34.58 17.12
N PRO A 9 41.68 -33.62 17.69
CA PRO A 9 41.11 -32.49 18.40
C PRO A 9 40.15 -31.74 17.47
N ALA A 10 38.92 -31.53 17.94
CA ALA A 10 37.95 -30.69 17.25
C ALA A 10 38.59 -29.31 16.99
N PRO A 11 38.43 -28.72 15.80
CA PRO A 11 39.08 -27.45 15.48
C PRO A 11 38.67 -26.41 16.53
N ALA A 12 39.65 -25.93 17.29
CA ALA A 12 39.42 -24.85 18.26
C ALA A 12 38.81 -23.67 17.50
N GLN A 13 37.73 -23.11 18.04
CA GLN A 13 37.10 -21.91 17.48
C GLN A 13 38.18 -20.82 17.34
N GLN A 14 38.55 -20.51 16.10
CA GLN A 14 39.42 -19.38 15.82
C GLN A 14 38.70 -18.11 16.27
N ILE A 15 38.98 -17.65 17.48
CA ILE A 15 38.67 -16.29 17.91
C ILE A 15 39.58 -15.41 17.07
N ARG A 16 39.07 -14.94 15.93
CA ARG A 16 39.78 -13.97 15.11
C ARG A 16 40.05 -12.73 15.99
N ALA A 17 41.31 -12.26 15.96
CA ALA A 17 41.77 -11.13 16.77
C ALA A 17 41.09 -9.79 16.43
N ASP A 18 40.27 -9.76 15.38
CA ASP A 18 39.47 -8.62 14.94
C ASP A 18 38.19 -8.39 15.77
N GLY A 19 37.92 -9.26 16.76
CA GLY A 19 36.80 -9.13 17.68
C GLY A 19 35.46 -9.60 17.10
N TRP A 20 35.44 -10.10 15.87
CA TRP A 20 34.23 -10.58 15.21
C TRP A 20 34.12 -12.11 15.30
N SER A 21 33.37 -12.59 16.28
CA SER A 21 32.93 -13.99 16.33
C SER A 21 31.64 -14.19 15.52
N PRO A 22 31.37 -15.41 15.01
CA PRO A 22 30.09 -15.73 14.37
C PRO A 22 28.87 -15.40 15.24
N ALA A 23 28.98 -15.58 16.56
CA ALA A 23 27.92 -15.22 17.51
C ALA A 23 27.65 -13.71 17.53
N ARG A 24 28.70 -12.86 17.51
CA ARG A 24 28.55 -11.40 17.43
C ARG A 24 27.96 -10.96 16.09
N GLN A 25 28.36 -11.59 14.98
CA GLN A 25 27.75 -11.33 13.66
C GLN A 25 26.27 -11.66 13.65
N ARG A 26 25.88 -12.83 14.19
CA ARG A 26 24.47 -13.21 14.36
C ARG A 26 23.72 -12.17 15.18
N HIS A 27 24.23 -11.83 16.37
CA HIS A 27 23.51 -10.93 17.27
C HIS A 27 23.38 -9.51 16.70
N PHE A 28 24.42 -9.04 16.00
CA PHE A 28 24.36 -7.79 15.23
C PHE A 28 23.22 -7.84 14.19
N LEU A 29 23.19 -8.88 13.35
CA LEU A 29 22.23 -9.00 12.26
C LEU A 29 20.79 -9.19 12.75
N GLU A 30 20.58 -9.99 13.80
CA GLU A 30 19.26 -10.18 14.43
C GLU A 30 18.74 -8.85 15.00
N THR A 31 19.59 -8.11 15.73
CA THR A 31 19.21 -6.81 16.29
C THR A 31 18.95 -5.78 15.20
N LEU A 32 19.75 -5.78 14.13
CA LEU A 32 19.54 -4.90 12.99
C LEU A 32 18.23 -5.23 12.26
N ALA A 33 17.92 -6.51 12.06
CA ALA A 33 16.66 -6.92 11.45
C ALA A 33 15.46 -6.55 12.32
N ALA A 34 15.62 -6.61 13.65
CA ALA A 34 14.57 -6.28 14.59
C ALA A 34 14.30 -4.77 14.71
N THR A 35 15.34 -3.94 14.66
CA THR A 35 15.25 -2.50 15.00
C THR A 35 15.48 -1.56 13.82
N GLY A 36 16.25 -1.98 12.81
CA GLY A 36 16.78 -1.10 11.76
C GLY A 36 17.82 -0.09 12.24
N ILE A 37 18.17 -0.07 13.53
CA ILE A 37 19.06 0.93 14.12
C ILE A 37 20.46 0.34 14.29
N ILE A 38 21.40 0.86 13.51
CA ILE A 38 22.78 0.38 13.45
C ILE A 38 23.49 0.53 14.80
N ARG A 39 23.26 1.64 15.54
CA ARG A 39 23.86 1.83 16.86
C ARG A 39 23.41 0.76 17.85
N THR A 40 22.10 0.51 17.93
CA THR A 40 21.54 -0.55 18.79
C THR A 40 22.12 -1.92 18.45
N ALA A 41 22.27 -2.24 17.16
CA ALA A 41 22.90 -3.48 16.72
C ALA A 41 24.39 -3.57 17.10
N CYS A 42 25.12 -2.45 17.00
CA CYS A 42 26.52 -2.34 17.43
C CYS A 42 26.67 -2.57 18.93
N ASP A 43 25.82 -1.92 19.72
CA ASP A 43 25.82 -2.01 21.19
C ASP A 43 25.50 -3.44 21.64
N ALA A 44 24.49 -4.06 21.04
CA ALA A 44 24.13 -5.47 21.29
C ALA A 44 25.31 -6.41 20.98
N ALA A 45 25.95 -6.25 19.82
CA ALA A 45 27.09 -7.08 19.42
C ALA A 45 28.41 -6.72 20.14
N GLN A 46 28.43 -5.65 20.95
CA GLN A 46 29.62 -5.09 21.60
C GLN A 46 30.74 -4.76 20.59
N ILE A 47 30.38 -4.19 19.44
CA ILE A 47 31.31 -3.79 18.39
C ILE A 47 31.12 -2.30 18.07
N SER A 48 32.19 -1.59 17.77
CA SER A 48 32.08 -0.19 17.33
C SER A 48 31.46 -0.08 15.93
N PRO A 49 30.68 0.97 15.63
CA PRO A 49 30.13 1.19 14.30
C PRO A 49 31.21 1.19 13.19
N ARG A 50 32.38 1.78 13.48
CA ARG A 50 33.53 1.77 12.56
C ARG A 50 33.98 0.35 12.20
N SER A 51 34.05 -0.56 13.17
CA SER A 51 34.41 -1.96 12.93
C SER A 51 33.34 -2.70 12.13
N ALA A 52 32.05 -2.43 12.39
CA ALA A 52 30.94 -3.02 11.64
C ALA A 52 30.95 -2.63 10.15
N TYR A 53 31.15 -1.34 9.85
CA TYR A 53 31.33 -0.89 8.47
C TYR A 53 32.61 -1.43 7.84
N ALA A 54 33.71 -1.52 8.60
CA ALA A 54 34.95 -2.10 8.10
C ALA A 54 34.74 -3.56 7.67
N LEU A 55 34.07 -4.39 8.49
CA LEU A 55 33.78 -5.77 8.14
C LEU A 55 32.92 -5.88 6.88
N ARG A 56 31.89 -5.03 6.72
CA ARG A 56 31.00 -5.03 5.54
C ARG A 56 31.74 -4.83 4.20
N ILE A 57 32.80 -4.03 4.20
CA ILE A 57 33.55 -3.66 3.00
C ILE A 57 34.68 -4.67 2.70
N ARG A 58 35.17 -5.39 3.72
CA ARG A 58 36.22 -6.39 3.52
C ARG A 58 35.75 -7.54 2.62
N ARG A 59 36.70 -8.13 1.90
CA ARG A 59 36.44 -9.28 1.01
C ARG A 59 35.92 -10.51 1.77
N ASP A 60 36.43 -10.76 2.97
CA ASP A 60 36.01 -11.86 3.82
C ASP A 60 34.68 -11.60 4.56
N GLY A 61 34.15 -10.37 4.49
CA GLY A 61 32.85 -9.98 5.05
C GLY A 61 31.66 -10.10 4.09
N ALA A 62 31.81 -10.78 2.94
CA ALA A 62 30.76 -10.87 1.94
C ALA A 62 29.44 -11.46 2.48
N ALA A 63 29.52 -12.53 3.28
CA ALA A 63 28.35 -13.14 3.92
C ALA A 63 27.70 -12.19 4.94
N PHE A 64 28.51 -11.48 5.73
CA PHE A 64 28.03 -10.48 6.68
C PHE A 64 27.33 -9.31 5.97
N ARG A 65 27.88 -8.83 4.85
CA ARG A 65 27.26 -7.78 4.02
C ARG A 65 25.89 -8.22 3.48
N LEU A 66 25.81 -9.44 2.93
CA LEU A 66 24.53 -9.97 2.45
C LEU A 66 23.51 -10.08 3.60
N GLY A 67 23.93 -10.59 4.76
CA GLY A 67 23.10 -10.64 5.95
C GLY A 67 22.64 -9.26 6.42
N TRP A 68 23.51 -8.25 6.33
CA TRP A 68 23.18 -6.87 6.66
C TRP A 68 22.11 -6.32 5.72
N ASP A 69 22.29 -6.50 4.42
CA ASP A 69 21.33 -6.02 3.42
C ASP A 69 19.96 -6.71 3.60
N ALA A 70 19.97 -8.02 3.89
CA ALA A 70 18.76 -8.76 4.25
C ALA A 70 18.11 -8.25 5.56
N ALA A 71 18.91 -7.96 6.59
CA ALA A 71 18.41 -7.38 7.84
C ALA A 71 17.75 -6.01 7.63
N ILE A 72 18.32 -5.16 6.76
CA ILE A 72 17.71 -3.89 6.39
C ILE A 72 16.39 -4.09 5.65
N LEU A 73 16.30 -5.08 4.75
CA LEU A 73 15.05 -5.42 4.07
C LEU A 73 13.96 -5.88 5.05
N ILE A 74 14.32 -6.68 6.07
CA ILE A 74 13.39 -7.11 7.12
C ILE A 74 12.94 -5.90 7.97
N ALA A 75 13.88 -5.08 8.43
CA ALA A 75 13.57 -3.91 9.26
C ALA A 75 12.72 -2.86 8.53
N ARG A 76 12.83 -2.79 7.20
CA ARG A 76 12.03 -1.89 6.36
C ARG A 76 10.53 -2.13 6.53
N ALA A 77 10.09 -3.38 6.70
CA ALA A 77 8.67 -3.69 6.88
C ALA A 77 8.13 -3.02 8.16
N ARG A 78 8.85 -3.20 9.28
CA ARG A 78 8.50 -2.58 10.58
C ARG A 78 8.48 -1.05 10.52
N LEU A 79 9.49 -0.45 9.88
CA LEU A 79 9.51 1.00 9.70
C LEU A 79 8.30 1.49 8.90
N ALA A 80 7.87 0.74 7.88
CA ALA A 80 6.68 1.09 7.11
C ALA A 80 5.42 1.02 7.99
N ASP A 81 5.30 0.02 8.87
CA ASP A 81 4.19 -0.11 9.82
C ASP A 81 4.17 1.06 10.81
N ASP A 82 5.31 1.41 11.40
CA ASP A 82 5.45 2.53 12.33
C ASP A 82 5.12 3.88 11.67
N LEU A 83 5.56 4.09 10.43
CA LEU A 83 5.26 5.30 9.66
C LEU A 83 3.79 5.37 9.26
N LEU A 84 3.16 4.24 8.95
CA LEU A 84 1.72 4.18 8.67
C LEU A 84 0.91 4.52 9.92
N ALA A 85 1.25 3.90 11.06
CA ALA A 85 0.61 4.20 12.34
C ALA A 85 0.76 5.69 12.70
N ARG A 86 1.96 6.26 12.53
CA ARG A 86 2.19 7.70 12.75
C ARG A 86 1.43 8.59 11.78
N ALA A 87 1.30 8.19 10.52
CA ALA A 87 0.53 8.95 9.53
C ALA A 87 -0.96 9.00 9.91
N LEU A 88 -1.52 7.88 10.36
CA LEU A 88 -2.92 7.77 10.77
C LEU A 88 -3.19 8.48 12.10
N THR A 89 -2.39 8.15 13.12
CA THR A 89 -2.64 8.63 14.48
C THR A 89 -2.09 10.03 14.71
N GLY A 90 -1.06 10.49 14.00
CA GLY A 90 -0.38 11.75 14.27
C GLY A 90 0.78 11.61 15.28
N ASN A 91 1.36 12.74 15.69
CA ASN A 91 2.40 12.83 16.70
C ASN A 91 2.11 13.93 17.73
N GLU A 92 2.43 13.66 19.00
CA GLU A 92 2.37 14.65 20.07
C GLU A 92 3.70 15.40 20.20
N GLU A 93 3.65 16.71 20.00
CA GLU A 93 4.75 17.63 20.26
C GLU A 93 4.51 18.31 21.62
N VAL A 94 5.35 17.97 22.60
CA VAL A 94 5.36 18.64 23.90
C VAL A 94 6.23 19.89 23.80
N ILE A 95 5.60 21.05 23.92
CA ILE A 95 6.28 22.35 23.94
C ILE A 95 6.38 22.79 25.41
N ARG A 96 7.58 22.70 26.00
CA ARG A 96 7.87 23.31 27.31
C ARG A 96 8.27 24.76 27.13
N LYS A 97 7.57 25.68 27.79
CA LYS A 97 7.82 27.11 27.73
C LYS A 97 8.39 27.59 29.07
N ASP A 98 9.72 27.74 29.14
CA ASP A 98 10.49 28.24 30.30
C ASP A 98 10.40 27.44 31.62
N ALA A 99 11.34 27.74 32.52
CA ALA A 99 11.61 27.00 33.75
C ALA A 99 10.48 27.03 34.81
N GLU A 100 9.46 27.86 34.62
CA GLU A 100 8.35 28.06 35.57
C GLU A 100 6.94 27.88 34.97
N ALA A 101 6.76 27.54 33.68
CA ALA A 101 5.43 27.55 33.06
C ALA A 101 5.05 26.33 32.20
N ASN A 102 3.81 25.89 32.47
CA ASN A 102 2.92 24.93 31.80
C ASN A 102 3.42 24.23 30.52
N GLU A 103 3.43 22.90 30.59
CA GLU A 103 3.58 21.99 29.46
C GLU A 103 2.36 22.11 28.52
N ILE A 104 2.60 22.48 27.26
CA ILE A 104 1.56 22.49 26.22
C ILE A 104 1.83 21.31 25.29
N THR A 105 0.95 20.32 25.32
CA THR A 105 0.98 19.19 24.38
C THR A 105 0.16 19.54 23.14
N ARG A 106 0.78 19.50 21.96
CA ARG A 106 0.10 19.70 20.68
C ARG A 106 0.10 18.40 19.89
N HIS A 107 -1.08 17.92 19.54
CA HIS A 107 -1.24 16.81 18.61
C HIS A 107 -1.18 17.33 17.16
N ARG A 108 -0.31 16.76 16.33
CA ARG A 108 -0.06 17.18 14.95
C ARG A 108 -0.15 15.98 14.00
N HIS A 109 -0.73 16.19 12.82
CA HIS A 109 -0.64 15.23 11.72
C HIS A 109 0.33 15.76 10.67
N ASP A 110 1.22 14.89 10.20
CA ASP A 110 2.11 15.20 9.08
C ASP A 110 1.43 14.77 7.77
N ASN A 111 0.75 15.72 7.12
CA ASN A 111 0.06 15.47 5.86
C ASN A 111 1.01 15.02 4.74
N ARG A 112 2.28 15.44 4.76
CA ARG A 112 3.26 15.02 3.75
C ARG A 112 3.62 13.55 3.95
N LEU A 113 3.83 13.14 5.21
CA LEU A 113 4.03 11.74 5.56
C LEU A 113 2.81 10.91 5.14
N ALA A 114 1.59 11.36 5.47
CA ALA A 114 0.36 10.66 5.12
C ALA A 114 0.21 10.47 3.60
N MET A 115 0.38 11.53 2.81
CA MET A 115 0.33 11.44 1.34
C MET A 115 1.43 10.54 0.78
N SER A 116 2.64 10.57 1.35
CA SER A 116 3.74 9.68 0.91
C SER A 116 3.46 8.21 1.20
N MET A 117 2.81 7.92 2.33
CA MET A 117 2.42 6.55 2.70
C MET A 117 1.26 6.07 1.84
N LEU A 118 0.27 6.92 1.56
CA LEU A 118 -0.82 6.63 0.62
C LEU A 118 -0.27 6.28 -0.78
N ALA A 119 0.56 7.15 -1.35
CA ALA A 119 1.17 6.90 -2.68
C ALA A 119 2.09 5.66 -2.72
N ARG A 120 2.62 5.22 -1.58
CA ARG A 120 3.34 3.93 -1.50
C ARG A 120 2.37 2.76 -1.54
N LEU A 121 1.25 2.84 -0.81
CA LEU A 121 0.23 1.81 -0.77
C LEU A 121 -0.48 1.67 -2.11
N ASP A 122 -0.82 2.78 -2.78
CA ASP A 122 -1.42 2.79 -4.11
C ASP A 122 -0.52 2.06 -5.11
N ARG A 123 0.78 2.37 -5.14
CA ARG A 123 1.74 1.65 -6.01
C ARG A 123 1.81 0.16 -5.74
N MET A 124 1.69 -0.26 -4.48
CA MET A 124 1.65 -1.68 -4.12
C MET A 124 0.34 -2.34 -4.54
N ALA A 125 -0.77 -1.59 -4.52
CA ALA A 125 -2.08 -2.05 -4.92
C ALA A 125 -2.22 -2.12 -6.45
N ASP A 126 -1.71 -1.14 -7.19
CA ASP A 126 -1.96 -1.04 -8.64
C ASP A 126 -1.16 -2.06 -9.45
N ASN A 127 0.08 -2.32 -9.06
CA ASN A 127 1.00 -3.19 -9.81
C ASN A 127 1.61 -4.31 -8.94
N PRO A 128 0.79 -5.19 -8.35
CA PRO A 128 1.33 -6.35 -7.66
C PRO A 128 1.95 -7.29 -8.70
N PRO A 129 3.15 -7.83 -8.47
CA PRO A 129 3.69 -8.86 -9.35
C PRO A 129 2.76 -10.08 -9.38
N ASP A 130 2.58 -10.68 -10.56
CA ASP A 130 1.71 -11.85 -10.73
C ASP A 130 2.14 -12.98 -9.78
N GLY A 131 1.17 -13.57 -9.07
CA GLY A 131 1.41 -14.63 -8.10
C GLY A 131 2.08 -14.19 -6.79
N SER A 132 2.23 -12.88 -6.56
CA SER A 132 2.72 -12.36 -5.28
C SER A 132 1.63 -12.33 -4.20
N ASP A 133 2.04 -12.36 -2.94
CA ASP A 133 1.14 -12.19 -1.78
C ASP A 133 0.32 -10.90 -1.87
N ALA A 134 0.87 -9.84 -2.49
CA ALA A 134 0.16 -8.58 -2.70
C ALA A 134 -1.03 -8.73 -3.66
N ALA A 135 -0.89 -9.56 -4.72
CA ALA A 135 -1.99 -9.85 -5.63
C ALA A 135 -3.10 -10.66 -4.92
N LEU A 136 -2.72 -11.65 -4.12
CA LEU A 136 -3.67 -12.43 -3.31
C LEU A 136 -4.37 -11.55 -2.28
N ALA A 137 -3.65 -10.64 -1.63
CA ALA A 137 -4.18 -9.71 -0.65
C ALA A 137 -5.24 -8.77 -1.25
N ARG A 138 -5.11 -8.34 -2.52
CA ARG A 138 -6.16 -7.56 -3.21
C ARG A 138 -7.47 -8.35 -3.33
N VAL A 139 -7.38 -9.63 -3.67
CA VAL A 139 -8.56 -10.50 -3.78
C VAL A 139 -9.23 -10.66 -2.42
N VAL A 140 -8.44 -10.85 -1.36
CA VAL A 140 -8.93 -10.91 0.02
C VAL A 140 -9.58 -9.58 0.44
N ALA A 141 -8.97 -8.44 0.12
CA ALA A 141 -9.46 -7.12 0.50
C ALA A 141 -10.83 -6.78 -0.12
N GLN A 142 -11.17 -7.34 -1.29
CA GLN A 142 -12.47 -7.13 -1.93
C GLN A 142 -13.64 -7.69 -1.11
N ASP A 143 -13.41 -8.73 -0.31
CA ASP A 143 -14.42 -9.30 0.58
C ASP A 143 -13.77 -9.75 1.90
N PHE A 144 -13.24 -8.76 2.61
CA PHE A 144 -12.45 -8.97 3.81
C PHE A 144 -13.28 -9.56 4.97
N ALA A 145 -14.56 -9.20 5.09
CA ALA A 145 -15.44 -9.74 6.11
C ALA A 145 -15.66 -11.25 5.93
N ALA A 146 -16.02 -11.69 4.72
CA ALA A 146 -16.20 -13.12 4.45
C ALA A 146 -14.88 -13.91 4.60
N TYR A 147 -13.74 -13.28 4.29
CA TYR A 147 -12.44 -13.88 4.57
C TYR A 147 -12.21 -14.08 6.08
N LEU A 148 -12.53 -13.07 6.91
CA LEU A 148 -12.43 -13.17 8.36
C LEU A 148 -13.37 -14.24 8.94
N ASP A 149 -14.62 -14.28 8.51
CA ASP A 149 -15.59 -15.30 8.94
C ASP A 149 -15.10 -16.73 8.64
N LEU A 150 -14.36 -16.89 7.54
CA LEU A 150 -13.78 -18.17 7.13
C LEU A 150 -12.57 -18.59 7.98
N ILE A 151 -11.65 -17.66 8.26
CA ILE A 151 -10.40 -18.00 8.98
C ILE A 151 -10.55 -17.92 10.51
N CYS A 152 -11.54 -17.16 10.98
CA CYS A 152 -11.85 -16.91 12.39
C CYS A 152 -13.36 -17.08 12.61
N PRO A 153 -13.92 -18.31 12.48
CA PRO A 153 -15.34 -18.52 12.73
C PRO A 153 -15.69 -18.15 14.18
N ASP A 154 -16.84 -17.50 14.37
CA ASP A 154 -17.33 -17.17 15.71
C ASP A 154 -17.40 -18.43 16.59
N GLU A 155 -16.67 -18.43 17.72
CA GLU A 155 -16.71 -19.53 18.71
C GLU A 155 -18.11 -19.72 19.33
N ALA A 156 -19.07 -18.83 19.07
CA ALA A 156 -20.42 -18.84 19.63
C ALA A 156 -21.30 -20.03 19.17
N ALA A 157 -20.79 -20.93 18.33
CA ALA A 157 -21.48 -22.14 17.91
C ALA A 157 -20.61 -23.40 17.95
N ALA A 158 -19.65 -23.50 18.87
CA ALA A 158 -19.11 -24.82 19.22
C ALA A 158 -20.21 -25.61 19.97
N PRO A 159 -20.78 -26.70 19.42
CA PRO A 159 -21.50 -27.63 20.26
C PRO A 159 -20.49 -28.16 21.28
N SER A 160 -20.76 -27.93 22.56
CA SER A 160 -20.12 -28.63 23.66
C SER A 160 -20.14 -30.13 23.35
N GLY A 161 -18.99 -30.67 22.96
CA GLY A 161 -18.93 -31.95 22.26
C GLY A 161 -17.58 -32.63 22.48
N ALA A 162 -17.47 -33.27 23.65
CA ALA A 162 -16.54 -34.33 24.00
C ALA A 162 -15.04 -33.98 24.03
N GLU A 163 -14.54 -33.78 25.25
CA GLU A 163 -13.16 -34.08 25.60
C GLU A 163 -12.79 -35.49 25.08
N PRO A 164 -11.68 -35.66 24.33
CA PRO A 164 -11.23 -36.99 23.94
C PRO A 164 -10.63 -37.69 25.16
N GLN A 165 -11.37 -38.66 25.71
CA GLN A 165 -10.80 -39.62 26.66
C GLN A 165 -9.70 -40.44 25.97
N PRO A 166 -8.55 -40.68 26.63
CA PRO A 166 -7.48 -41.47 26.04
C PRO A 166 -7.91 -42.92 25.91
N ARG A 167 -7.96 -43.41 24.67
CA ARG A 167 -8.20 -44.83 24.35
C ARG A 167 -6.90 -45.60 24.58
N GLU A 168 -6.90 -46.49 25.57
CA GLU A 168 -5.89 -47.53 25.74
C GLU A 168 -5.86 -48.42 24.50
N THR A 169 -4.66 -48.70 24.03
CA THR A 169 -4.35 -49.57 22.89
C THR A 169 -4.09 -50.96 23.44
N ASP A 170 -4.81 -51.99 22.97
CA ASP A 170 -4.12 -53.23 22.59
C ASP A 170 -4.92 -54.17 21.67
N GLU A 171 -4.12 -54.79 20.79
CA GLU A 171 -4.27 -56.01 19.99
C GLU A 171 -5.23 -56.12 18.78
N ALA A 172 -4.66 -56.78 17.77
CA ALA A 172 -5.03 -56.80 16.36
C ALA A 172 -5.52 -58.18 15.91
N GLU A 173 -6.42 -58.24 14.92
CA GLU A 173 -6.47 -59.34 13.92
C GLU A 173 -7.18 -58.88 12.61
N PRO A 174 -6.92 -59.52 11.44
CA PRO A 174 -7.13 -58.92 10.12
C PRO A 174 -8.28 -59.50 9.26
N LEU A 175 -8.80 -58.62 8.39
CA LEU A 175 -9.50 -58.77 7.09
C LEU A 175 -10.59 -59.85 6.88
N ASP A 176 -11.82 -59.39 6.63
CA ASP A 176 -12.63 -59.85 5.48
C ASP A 176 -13.59 -58.74 5.00
N SER A 177 -14.01 -58.86 3.74
CA SER A 177 -14.43 -57.83 2.77
C SER A 177 -15.89 -57.37 2.87
N ALA A 178 -16.15 -56.06 2.78
CA ALA A 178 -17.27 -55.43 2.05
C ALA A 178 -17.31 -53.89 2.28
N MET A 179 -17.35 -53.10 1.20
CA MET A 179 -17.82 -51.70 1.21
C MET A 179 -19.30 -51.68 0.72
N PRO A 180 -20.08 -50.59 0.87
CA PRO A 180 -19.70 -49.26 1.36
C PRO A 180 -20.63 -48.69 2.44
N ASP A 181 -20.13 -47.79 3.30
CA ASP A 181 -20.95 -46.76 3.91
C ASP A 181 -20.12 -45.49 4.12
N THR A 182 -20.41 -44.49 3.29
CA THR A 182 -20.09 -43.07 3.53
C THR A 182 -20.80 -42.63 4.81
N PRO A 183 -20.04 -42.18 5.82
CA PRO A 183 -20.02 -40.74 6.10
C PRO A 183 -18.64 -40.28 6.62
N ALA A 184 -17.55 -40.61 5.91
CA ALA A 184 -16.22 -40.10 6.27
C ALA A 184 -15.86 -38.79 5.53
N ILE A 185 -16.55 -38.47 4.43
CA ILE A 185 -16.26 -37.27 3.62
C ILE A 185 -16.86 -36.00 4.25
N GLU A 186 -17.94 -36.11 5.04
CA GLU A 186 -18.54 -34.95 5.70
C GLU A 186 -17.80 -34.49 6.97
N GLN A 187 -17.10 -35.39 7.68
CA GLN A 187 -16.37 -35.03 8.92
C GLN A 187 -14.91 -34.60 8.68
N ALA A 188 -14.32 -34.96 7.53
CA ALA A 188 -13.00 -34.45 7.12
C ALA A 188 -13.06 -33.04 6.48
N ALA A 189 -14.27 -32.51 6.22
CA ALA A 189 -14.46 -31.10 5.81
C ALA A 189 -14.20 -30.11 6.96
N THR A 190 -14.11 -30.61 8.19
CA THR A 190 -13.86 -29.83 9.40
C THR A 190 -12.36 -29.77 9.70
N ALA A 191 -11.82 -28.55 9.68
CA ALA A 191 -10.42 -28.15 9.90
C ALA A 191 -9.47 -28.30 8.69
N LEU A 192 -9.85 -27.71 7.55
CA LEU A 192 -8.85 -27.07 6.70
C LEU A 192 -7.96 -26.17 7.58
N SER A 193 -6.63 -26.27 7.42
CA SER A 193 -5.74 -25.32 8.08
C SER A 193 -6.10 -23.90 7.63
N PRO A 194 -5.87 -22.85 8.44
CA PRO A 194 -6.17 -21.48 8.04
C PRO A 194 -5.56 -21.10 6.68
N GLY A 195 -4.37 -21.64 6.37
CA GLY A 195 -3.73 -21.47 5.07
C GLY A 195 -4.46 -22.17 3.91
N ALA A 196 -5.04 -23.35 4.13
CA ALA A 196 -5.84 -24.04 3.12
C ALA A 196 -7.19 -23.36 2.88
N SER A 197 -7.82 -22.83 3.93
CA SER A 197 -9.03 -22.00 3.84
C SER A 197 -8.77 -20.71 3.05
N ALA A 198 -7.67 -20.01 3.35
CA ALA A 198 -7.28 -18.81 2.62
C ALA A 198 -7.04 -19.07 1.12
N ALA A 199 -6.39 -20.17 0.77
CA ALA A 199 -6.15 -20.54 -0.63
C ALA A 199 -7.46 -20.83 -1.39
N LEU A 200 -8.41 -21.54 -0.78
CA LEU A 200 -9.72 -21.84 -1.37
C LEU A 200 -10.54 -20.56 -1.58
N PHE A 201 -10.53 -19.64 -0.60
CA PHE A 201 -11.20 -18.36 -0.72
C PHE A 201 -10.69 -17.55 -1.92
N VAL A 202 -9.37 -17.43 -2.05
CA VAL A 202 -8.75 -16.68 -3.15
C VAL A 202 -9.07 -17.35 -4.49
N ALA A 203 -8.96 -18.68 -4.58
CA ALA A 203 -9.29 -19.41 -5.79
C ALA A 203 -10.76 -19.21 -6.23
N ALA A 204 -11.70 -19.23 -5.28
CA ALA A 204 -13.12 -19.01 -5.55
C ALA A 204 -13.38 -17.60 -6.14
N ARG A 205 -12.75 -16.57 -5.59
CA ARG A 205 -12.91 -15.18 -6.04
C ARG A 205 -12.23 -14.92 -7.39
N MET A 206 -11.06 -15.50 -7.62
CA MET A 206 -10.41 -15.45 -8.92
C MET A 206 -11.27 -16.09 -10.02
N ALA A 207 -11.90 -17.24 -9.74
CA ALA A 207 -12.78 -17.91 -10.69
C ALA A 207 -14.07 -17.12 -11.01
N LEU A 208 -14.58 -16.34 -10.04
CA LEU A 208 -15.70 -15.42 -10.26
C LEU A 208 -15.30 -14.23 -11.13
N SER A 209 -14.09 -13.68 -10.93
CA SER A 209 -13.54 -12.59 -11.75
C SER A 209 -13.31 -13.02 -13.20
N GLU A 210 -12.85 -14.25 -13.45
CA GLU A 210 -12.68 -14.77 -14.82
C GLU A 210 -14.01 -15.02 -15.55
N ARG A 211 -15.09 -15.36 -14.84
CA ARG A 211 -16.44 -15.51 -15.44
C ARG A 211 -17.12 -14.17 -15.75
N GLY A 212 -16.70 -13.08 -15.11
CA GLY A 212 -17.26 -11.74 -15.28
C GLY A 212 -16.68 -10.94 -16.45
N LYS A 213 -15.75 -11.50 -17.25
CA LYS A 213 -15.08 -10.78 -18.35
C LYS A 213 -15.94 -10.52 -19.61
N ALA A 214 -17.26 -10.66 -19.53
CA ALA A 214 -18.19 -10.31 -20.60
C ALA A 214 -19.14 -9.18 -20.15
N ASP A 215 -18.94 -8.02 -20.78
CA ASP A 215 -19.75 -6.78 -20.83
C ASP A 215 -19.66 -5.74 -19.69
N PRO A 216 -19.85 -4.43 -19.99
CA PRO A 216 -18.88 -3.38 -19.70
C PRO A 216 -19.54 -2.29 -18.88
N LEU A 217 -19.54 -2.44 -17.57
CA LEU A 217 -20.08 -1.44 -16.63
C LEU A 217 -19.35 -1.52 -15.28
N ASP A 218 -18.05 -1.78 -15.33
CA ASP A 218 -17.16 -1.55 -14.18
C ASP A 218 -16.38 -0.25 -14.42
N GLU A 219 -17.14 0.85 -14.56
CA GLU A 219 -16.61 2.20 -14.33
C GLU A 219 -16.45 2.39 -12.81
N ARG A 220 -15.60 1.58 -12.20
CA ARG A 220 -14.87 2.06 -11.03
C ARG A 220 -13.98 3.17 -11.54
N CYS A 221 -14.11 4.35 -10.95
CA CYS A 221 -13.20 5.47 -11.11
C CYS A 221 -11.78 5.06 -10.67
N GLU A 222 -11.14 4.21 -11.46
CA GLU A 222 -9.71 4.15 -11.55
C GLU A 222 -9.35 5.45 -12.26
N LEU A 223 -8.98 6.46 -11.47
CA LEU A 223 -8.06 7.45 -11.98
C LEU A 223 -6.89 6.63 -12.50
N ARG A 224 -6.82 6.44 -13.82
CA ARG A 224 -5.63 5.88 -14.46
C ARG A 224 -4.47 6.55 -13.78
N PRO A 225 -3.47 5.80 -13.28
CA PRO A 225 -2.25 6.45 -12.86
C PRO A 225 -1.86 7.31 -14.05
N ILE A 226 -1.69 8.62 -13.81
CA ILE A 226 -0.91 9.47 -14.69
C ILE A 226 0.51 8.91 -14.51
N SER A 227 0.75 7.73 -15.08
CA SER A 227 2.04 7.38 -15.58
C SER A 227 2.38 8.59 -16.40
N ALA A 228 3.47 9.27 -16.03
CA ALA A 228 4.16 10.15 -16.94
C ALA A 228 4.56 9.27 -18.14
N ALA A 229 3.58 8.98 -19.01
CA ALA A 229 3.83 8.69 -20.39
C ALA A 229 4.77 9.81 -20.80
N SER A 230 5.97 9.44 -21.27
CA SER A 230 6.83 10.39 -21.95
C SER A 230 5.92 11.24 -22.82
N PRO A 231 5.99 12.60 -22.72
CA PRO A 231 5.06 13.46 -23.43
C PRO A 231 5.02 12.98 -24.88
N VAL A 232 3.87 12.46 -25.30
CA VAL A 232 3.71 11.97 -26.65
C VAL A 232 3.80 13.22 -27.51
N GLU A 233 4.87 13.33 -28.30
CA GLU A 233 5.01 14.39 -29.30
C GLU A 233 3.83 14.26 -30.26
N ARG A 234 2.81 15.09 -30.10
CA ARG A 234 1.56 15.07 -30.86
C ARG A 234 1.83 15.34 -32.33
N ALA A 235 2.88 16.09 -32.65
CA ALA A 235 3.36 16.29 -34.00
C ALA A 235 3.72 14.98 -34.73
N THR A 236 3.95 13.88 -34.00
CA THR A 236 4.24 12.55 -34.58
C THR A 236 2.99 11.71 -34.88
N LEU A 237 1.83 12.14 -34.39
CA LEU A 237 0.56 11.44 -34.55
C LEU A 237 -0.20 11.89 -35.81
N PRO A 238 -1.15 11.08 -36.33
CA PRO A 238 -2.10 11.54 -37.34
C PRO A 238 -2.88 12.77 -36.84
N PRO A 239 -3.22 13.75 -37.70
CA PRO A 239 -3.78 15.05 -37.27
C PRO A 239 -5.03 14.96 -36.38
N GLU A 240 -6.00 14.11 -36.74
CA GLU A 240 -7.23 13.92 -35.96
C GLU A 240 -6.94 13.30 -34.58
N GLU A 241 -5.97 12.38 -34.55
CA GLU A 241 -5.55 11.69 -33.34
C GLU A 241 -4.71 12.61 -32.43
N ALA A 242 -3.96 13.54 -33.01
CA ALA A 242 -3.24 14.60 -32.31
C ALA A 242 -4.21 15.63 -31.70
N ALA A 243 -5.20 16.08 -32.49
CA ALA A 243 -6.22 17.03 -32.06
C ALA A 243 -7.08 16.48 -30.91
N ALA A 244 -7.43 15.20 -30.95
CA ALA A 244 -8.16 14.53 -29.86
C ALA A 244 -7.37 14.44 -28.53
N ARG A 245 -6.05 14.72 -28.56
CA ARG A 245 -5.16 14.69 -27.39
C ARG A 245 -4.70 16.08 -26.92
N LEU A 246 -5.32 17.14 -27.43
CA LEU A 246 -5.13 18.50 -26.91
C LEU A 246 -5.51 18.56 -25.42
N ARG A 247 -4.85 19.44 -24.66
CA ARG A 247 -5.10 19.67 -23.23
C ARG A 247 -6.50 20.25 -23.01
N GLY A 248 -7.00 21.02 -23.98
CA GLY A 248 -8.23 21.77 -23.81
C GLY A 248 -7.96 23.03 -23.01
N ILE A 249 -8.71 23.26 -21.94
CA ILE A 249 -8.65 24.50 -21.15
C ILE A 249 -7.98 24.22 -19.79
N TRP A 250 -7.02 25.06 -19.40
CA TRP A 250 -6.37 24.99 -18.08
C TRP A 250 -6.12 26.38 -17.49
N TRP A 251 -6.03 26.46 -16.16
CA TRP A 251 -5.64 27.68 -15.47
C TRP A 251 -4.11 27.76 -15.37
N ASP A 252 -3.52 28.88 -15.80
CA ASP A 252 -2.11 29.19 -15.63
C ASP A 252 -1.92 30.09 -14.40
N GLU A 253 -1.32 29.54 -13.33
CA GLU A 253 -1.09 30.28 -12.09
C GLU A 253 -0.08 31.43 -12.23
N TYR A 254 0.87 31.33 -13.17
CA TYR A 254 1.89 32.37 -13.35
C TYR A 254 1.33 33.56 -14.13
N ARG A 255 0.43 33.29 -15.09
CA ARG A 255 -0.23 34.31 -15.91
C ARG A 255 -1.54 34.82 -15.31
N GLU A 256 -2.07 34.12 -14.30
CA GLU A 256 -3.39 34.37 -13.70
C GLU A 256 -4.50 34.43 -14.76
N SER A 257 -4.42 33.58 -15.78
CA SER A 257 -5.39 33.51 -16.87
C SER A 257 -5.71 32.08 -17.28
N TRP A 258 -6.90 31.90 -17.87
CA TRP A 258 -7.27 30.65 -18.54
C TRP A 258 -6.54 30.54 -19.88
N ARG A 259 -5.99 29.36 -20.16
CA ARG A 259 -5.21 29.06 -21.36
C ARG A 259 -5.80 27.88 -22.12
N THR A 260 -5.52 27.83 -23.41
CA THR A 260 -5.91 26.74 -24.32
C THR A 260 -4.85 26.44 -25.37
N ASP A 261 -4.81 25.20 -25.86
CA ASP A 261 -3.94 24.75 -26.96
C ASP A 261 -4.69 24.57 -28.29
N TYR A 262 -5.97 24.97 -28.35
CA TYR A 262 -6.68 25.15 -29.60
C TYR A 262 -6.17 26.37 -30.36
N PRO A 263 -6.06 26.32 -31.71
CA PRO A 263 -5.59 27.45 -32.49
C PRO A 263 -6.48 28.69 -32.30
N ALA A 264 -5.90 29.87 -32.47
CA ALA A 264 -6.62 31.14 -32.40
C ALA A 264 -7.73 31.23 -33.47
N PRO A 265 -8.94 31.68 -33.09
CA PRO A 265 -9.99 31.97 -34.07
C PRO A 265 -9.60 33.18 -34.94
N PRO A 266 -10.21 33.35 -36.14
CA PRO A 266 -9.94 34.49 -37.00
C PRO A 266 -10.20 35.83 -36.29
N GLY A 267 -9.22 36.72 -36.31
CA GLY A 267 -9.33 38.05 -35.69
C GLY A 267 -9.15 38.06 -34.17
N PHE A 268 -8.58 37.00 -33.59
CA PHE A 268 -8.17 36.96 -32.20
C PHE A 268 -7.09 38.02 -31.91
N ASP A 269 -7.23 38.71 -30.78
CA ASP A 269 -6.37 39.81 -30.34
C ASP A 269 -5.74 39.57 -28.94
N GLY A 270 -5.87 38.34 -28.41
CA GLY A 270 -5.28 37.93 -27.13
C GLY A 270 -3.82 37.48 -27.24
N ASN A 271 -3.24 37.02 -26.12
CA ASN A 271 -1.83 36.65 -26.06
C ASN A 271 -1.61 35.17 -26.43
N GLU A 272 -0.79 34.92 -27.45
CA GLU A 272 -0.40 33.61 -27.97
C GLU A 272 1.11 33.37 -27.77
N SER A 273 1.53 32.12 -27.62
CA SER A 273 2.94 31.79 -27.37
C SER A 273 3.87 32.00 -28.57
N ASP A 274 3.38 31.73 -29.79
CA ASP A 274 4.14 31.84 -31.04
C ASP A 274 3.20 32.16 -32.21
N ASP A 275 3.72 32.89 -33.21
CA ASP A 275 2.99 33.22 -34.45
C ASP A 275 2.70 31.98 -35.33
N ILE A 276 3.46 30.90 -35.13
CA ILE A 276 3.32 29.63 -35.85
C ILE A 276 2.71 28.61 -34.89
N TYR A 277 1.61 28.00 -35.31
CA TYR A 277 0.94 26.96 -34.52
C TYR A 277 1.80 25.69 -34.44
N ASP A 278 2.36 25.43 -33.26
CA ASP A 278 3.01 24.17 -32.89
C ASP A 278 2.10 23.38 -31.94
N ILE A 279 1.56 22.25 -32.38
CA ILE A 279 0.60 21.44 -31.61
C ILE A 279 1.12 20.94 -30.26
N ASP A 280 2.44 20.88 -30.08
CA ASP A 280 3.09 20.42 -28.85
C ASP A 280 3.40 21.56 -27.88
N ALA A 281 3.56 22.79 -28.37
CA ALA A 281 4.01 23.92 -27.57
C ALA A 281 3.03 25.10 -27.51
N TYR A 282 2.06 25.15 -28.41
CA TYR A 282 1.16 26.30 -28.58
C TYR A 282 0.23 26.46 -27.37
N GLU A 283 0.14 27.70 -26.90
CA GLU A 283 -0.79 28.13 -25.87
C GLU A 283 -1.26 29.56 -26.14
N ARG A 284 -2.55 29.82 -25.91
CA ARG A 284 -3.14 31.16 -26.01
C ARG A 284 -4.15 31.43 -24.90
N ASP A 285 -4.52 32.69 -24.73
CA ASP A 285 -5.68 33.06 -23.91
C ASP A 285 -6.99 32.55 -24.56
N LEU A 286 -8.03 32.42 -23.75
CA LEU A 286 -9.38 32.20 -24.27
C LEU A 286 -9.89 33.48 -24.93
N SER A 287 -10.68 33.33 -25.99
CA SER A 287 -11.47 34.42 -26.53
C SER A 287 -12.63 34.75 -25.60
N PRO A 288 -13.18 35.99 -25.63
CA PRO A 288 -14.32 36.37 -24.78
C PRO A 288 -15.53 35.42 -24.91
N GLN A 289 -15.77 34.88 -26.11
CA GLN A 289 -16.85 33.92 -26.34
C GLN A 289 -16.57 32.55 -25.70
N GLU A 290 -15.33 32.08 -25.74
CA GLU A 290 -14.91 30.83 -25.07
C GLU A 290 -14.98 30.98 -23.55
N GLU A 291 -14.57 32.14 -23.00
CA GLU A 291 -14.69 32.44 -21.57
C GLU A 291 -16.15 32.47 -21.10
N GLU A 292 -17.04 33.13 -21.85
CA GLU A 292 -18.47 33.17 -21.53
C GLU A 292 -19.08 31.78 -21.52
N THR A 293 -18.67 30.93 -22.48
CA THR A 293 -19.14 29.53 -22.57
C THR A 293 -18.66 28.72 -21.36
N LEU A 294 -17.39 28.85 -20.98
CA LEU A 294 -16.83 28.18 -19.80
C LEU A 294 -17.54 28.65 -18.52
N ALA A 295 -17.72 29.95 -18.34
CA ALA A 295 -18.40 30.53 -17.19
C ALA A 295 -19.87 30.08 -17.08
N ALA A 296 -20.57 29.96 -18.22
CA ALA A 296 -21.93 29.44 -18.26
C ALA A 296 -22.00 27.97 -17.84
N TRP A 297 -21.06 27.14 -18.30
CA TRP A 297 -20.95 25.74 -17.90
C TRP A 297 -20.65 25.61 -16.41
N ASP A 298 -19.66 26.36 -15.88
CA ASP A 298 -19.33 26.38 -14.46
C ASP A 298 -20.50 26.83 -13.59
N ALA A 299 -21.25 27.85 -14.04
CA ALA A 299 -22.46 28.30 -13.35
C ALA A 299 -23.54 27.21 -13.33
N GLN A 300 -23.73 26.48 -14.43
CA GLN A 300 -24.68 25.36 -14.48
C GLN A 300 -24.28 24.23 -13.53
N GLN A 301 -22.98 23.91 -13.42
CA GLN A 301 -22.48 22.90 -12.49
C GLN A 301 -22.62 23.33 -11.02
N ARG A 302 -22.40 24.62 -10.71
CA ARG A 302 -22.53 25.15 -9.34
C ARG A 302 -23.98 25.27 -8.86
N ARG A 303 -24.93 25.59 -9.76
CA ARG A 303 -26.35 25.85 -9.42
C ARG A 303 -26.96 24.84 -8.45
N PRO A 304 -26.90 23.51 -8.67
CA PRO A 304 -27.52 22.54 -7.75
C PRO A 304 -26.96 22.61 -6.33
N TYR A 305 -25.66 22.90 -6.19
CA TYR A 305 -25.00 23.04 -4.89
C TYR A 305 -25.38 24.36 -4.21
N GLU A 306 -25.44 25.45 -4.96
CA GLU A 306 -25.91 26.75 -4.47
C GLU A 306 -27.37 26.68 -4.00
N ASP A 307 -28.24 26.02 -4.76
CA ASP A 307 -29.64 25.78 -4.40
C ASP A 307 -29.76 24.91 -3.14
N ALA A 308 -28.95 23.85 -3.03
CA ALA A 308 -28.93 22.98 -1.85
C ALA A 308 -28.41 23.71 -0.60
N ALA A 309 -27.34 24.48 -0.73
CA ALA A 309 -26.79 25.30 0.34
C ALA A 309 -27.77 26.40 0.77
N THR A 310 -28.50 26.98 -0.17
CA THR A 310 -29.57 27.96 0.10
C THR A 310 -30.68 27.33 0.93
N ARG A 311 -31.19 26.16 0.54
CA ARG A 311 -32.19 25.43 1.34
C ARG A 311 -31.68 25.10 2.75
N ALA A 312 -30.44 24.61 2.86
CA ALA A 312 -29.84 24.28 4.16
C ALA A 312 -29.68 25.52 5.05
N ARG A 313 -29.26 26.65 4.47
CA ARG A 313 -29.18 27.95 5.15
C ARG A 313 -30.55 28.39 5.66
N ASP A 314 -31.58 28.32 4.81
CA ASP A 314 -32.92 28.80 5.16
C ASP A 314 -33.56 27.97 6.28
N VAL A 315 -33.27 26.66 6.34
CA VAL A 315 -33.62 25.80 7.48
C VAL A 315 -32.84 26.21 8.74
N PHE A 316 -31.53 26.40 8.63
CA PHE A 316 -30.67 26.74 9.77
C PHE A 316 -31.04 28.07 10.43
N PHE A 317 -31.32 29.11 9.62
CA PHE A 317 -31.72 30.43 10.12
C PHE A 317 -33.23 30.57 10.37
N GLY A 318 -34.01 29.51 10.12
CA GLY A 318 -35.46 29.50 10.36
C GLY A 318 -36.27 30.35 9.38
N PHE A 319 -35.71 30.72 8.22
CA PHE A 319 -36.44 31.44 7.17
C PHE A 319 -37.55 30.58 6.55
N ALA A 320 -37.37 29.26 6.51
CA ALA A 320 -38.40 28.33 6.03
C ALA A 320 -39.68 28.34 6.88
N ALA A 321 -39.59 28.70 8.17
CA ALA A 321 -40.74 28.73 9.08
C ALA A 321 -41.58 30.03 8.99
N LEU A 322 -41.08 31.05 8.28
CA LEU A 322 -41.78 32.32 8.09
C LEU A 322 -42.67 32.32 6.83
N GLU A 323 -42.40 31.47 5.85
CA GLU A 323 -43.20 31.36 4.62
C GLU A 323 -44.52 30.57 4.83
N ASP A 324 -44.53 29.58 5.74
CA ASP A 324 -45.74 28.80 6.07
C ASP A 324 -46.68 29.49 7.09
N ALA A 325 -46.29 30.65 7.62
CA ALA A 325 -47.03 31.39 8.66
C ALA A 325 -47.74 32.66 8.15
N GLY A 326 -47.79 32.88 6.83
CA GLY A 326 -48.38 34.06 6.16
C GLY A 326 -49.62 33.74 5.34
#